data_AF-A0AAD8P422-F1
#
_entry.id   AF-A0AAD8P422-F1
#
_cell.length_a   1.000
_cell.length_b   1.000
_cell.length_c   1.000
_cell.angle_alpha   90.00
_cell.angle_beta   90.00
_cell.angle_gamma   90.00
#
_symmetry.space_group_name_H-M   'P 1'
#
loop_
_entity.id
_entity.type
_entity.pdbx_description
1 polymer ?
#
loop_
_entity_poly.entity_id
_entity_poly.type
_entity_poly.pdbx_seq_one_letter_code
_entity_poly.pdbx_strand_id
1 'polypeptide(L)'
;MINFLCWLLVQIAKPETQKKTLTVRLFFVSKSSFDLFINFHPSSVHQSSSKGEGLFLNKLKSKFLRVMDRKINVFVWDMDETLILLKSLITGTYAKAFNGSKDVQKGIEIGKTWENQILRICDDYFFYEQIEGCNKPYIDAMREYDDGLDLTDYDFANDGFVGAAFDDDANKKKLAYRHRIIAQKYKKGLRSLFGEKMIKSWDDLYEATDDYTDKWLSSARACVAQCARGNKDSTAPNSSEAENINVIVTSGSLIPSLVKCLLFRLDDLISYDNVYSSWEVGKYKCFSLIKERFNGPNVQFCAIGDGWEECEAAENMQWPFVQIDPAPVSTSHRFPELNLETLGHYISVIYGGDSDDEDE
;
A
#
# COMPACT_ATOMS: atom_id res chain seq x y z
N MET A 1 9.09 -4.74 -30.61
CA MET A 1 10.35 -4.78 -29.84
C MET A 1 10.82 -3.33 -29.71
N ILE A 2 10.20 -2.55 -28.80
CA ILE A 2 10.33 -1.09 -28.80
C ILE A 2 11.54 -0.70 -27.95
N ASN A 3 12.57 -0.21 -28.63
CA ASN A 3 13.66 0.56 -28.04
C ASN A 3 13.11 1.93 -27.61
N PHE A 4 13.26 2.30 -26.34
CA PHE A 4 13.22 3.71 -25.93
C PHE A 4 14.61 4.12 -25.44
N LEU A 5 15.31 4.88 -26.30
CA LEU A 5 16.47 5.70 -25.94
C LEU A 5 15.97 6.93 -25.17
N CYS A 6 16.50 7.21 -23.98
CA CYS A 6 16.45 8.53 -23.37
C CYS A 6 17.87 9.12 -23.33
N TRP A 7 18.06 10.24 -24.02
CA TRP A 7 19.28 11.06 -23.99
C TRP A 7 19.37 11.86 -22.68
N LEU A 8 20.59 12.00 -22.16
CA LEU A 8 20.92 12.93 -21.09
C LEU A 8 21.11 14.34 -21.69
N LEU A 9 20.14 15.23 -21.51
CA LEU A 9 20.33 16.68 -21.77
C LEU A 9 20.89 17.35 -20.51
N VAL A 10 22.16 17.74 -20.55
CA VAL A 10 22.78 18.60 -19.54
C VAL A 10 22.54 20.05 -19.96
N GLN A 11 21.60 20.75 -19.32
CA GLN A 11 21.56 22.21 -19.39
C GLN A 11 22.49 22.82 -18.34
N ILE A 12 23.51 23.56 -18.80
CA ILE A 12 24.35 24.41 -17.96
C ILE A 12 23.72 25.81 -17.96
N ALA A 13 22.96 26.14 -16.92
CA ALA A 13 22.64 27.54 -16.64
C ALA A 13 23.83 28.16 -15.91
N LYS A 14 24.49 29.17 -16.51
CA LYS A 14 25.38 30.07 -15.76
C LYS A 14 24.54 31.18 -15.14
N PRO A 15 24.68 31.43 -13.83
CA PRO A 15 24.51 32.77 -13.30
C PRO A 15 25.85 33.30 -12.79
N GLU A 16 26.11 34.57 -13.08
CA GLU A 16 27.15 35.34 -12.43
C GLU A 16 27.02 35.25 -10.91
N THR A 17 28.17 35.11 -10.26
CA THR A 17 28.41 35.30 -8.82
C THR A 17 27.80 34.28 -7.82
N GLN A 18 28.71 33.49 -7.24
CA GLN A 18 28.67 32.80 -5.93
C GLN A 18 27.52 31.83 -5.58
N LYS A 19 27.68 30.55 -5.96
CA LYS A 19 27.64 29.30 -5.14
C LYS A 19 27.45 28.11 -6.09
N LYS A 20 28.38 27.15 -6.10
CA LYS A 20 28.27 25.95 -6.94
C LYS A 20 27.34 24.93 -6.25
N THR A 21 26.11 24.81 -6.73
CA THR A 21 25.21 23.71 -6.39
C THR A 21 25.32 22.64 -7.47
N LEU A 22 25.78 21.44 -7.10
CA LEU A 22 25.81 20.27 -7.99
C LEU A 22 24.52 19.48 -7.78
N THR A 23 23.60 19.54 -8.73
CA THR A 23 22.35 18.79 -8.68
C THR A 23 22.53 17.48 -9.45
N VAL A 24 22.55 16.35 -8.74
CA VAL A 24 22.54 15.01 -9.34
C VAL A 24 21.11 14.48 -9.29
N ARG A 25 20.50 14.27 -10.45
CA ARG A 25 19.23 13.54 -10.57
C ARG A 25 19.51 12.12 -11.01
N LEU A 26 19.15 11.15 -10.18
CA LEU A 26 19.18 9.73 -10.50
C LEU A 26 17.81 9.34 -11.07
N PHE A 27 17.80 8.75 -12.25
CA PHE A 27 16.63 8.09 -12.83
C PHE A 27 16.92 6.59 -12.86
N PHE A 28 15.98 5.79 -12.33
CA PHE A 28 16.05 4.33 -12.36
C PHE A 28 15.41 3.81 -13.65
N VAL A 29 16.12 2.93 -14.35
CA VAL A 29 15.55 2.08 -15.39
C VAL A 29 15.85 0.63 -15.00
N SER A 30 14.79 -0.17 -14.89
CA SER A 30 14.84 -1.61 -14.68
C SER A 30 15.35 -2.33 -15.94
N LYS A 31 16.48 -3.05 -15.85
CA LYS A 31 16.53 -4.53 -15.81
C LYS A 31 17.97 -5.06 -15.78
N SER A 32 18.17 -6.05 -14.89
CA SER A 32 19.19 -7.13 -14.89
C SER A 32 20.69 -6.78 -15.01
N SER A 33 21.42 -7.16 -13.96
CA SER A 33 22.89 -7.14 -13.79
C SER A 33 23.51 -5.76 -13.56
N PHE A 34 23.71 -5.42 -12.28
CA PHE A 34 24.53 -4.29 -11.87
C PHE A 34 26.01 -4.68 -11.86
N ASP A 35 26.71 -4.39 -12.95
CA ASP A 35 28.12 -4.00 -12.89
C ASP A 35 28.19 -2.49 -13.14
N LEU A 36 28.42 -1.71 -12.07
CA LEU A 36 28.52 -0.26 -12.16
C LEU A 36 29.93 0.13 -12.65
N PHE A 37 30.13 0.17 -13.97
CA PHE A 37 31.35 0.74 -14.56
C PHE A 37 31.25 2.27 -14.63
N ILE A 38 31.89 2.95 -13.68
CA ILE A 38 32.16 4.40 -13.78
C ILE A 38 33.49 4.59 -14.52
N ASN A 39 33.44 4.83 -15.84
CA ASN A 39 34.61 5.25 -16.61
C ASN A 39 34.64 6.77 -16.74
N PHE A 40 35.71 7.41 -16.24
CA PHE A 40 36.00 8.82 -16.48
C PHE A 40 37.07 8.96 -17.57
N HIS A 41 36.76 9.70 -18.63
CA HIS A 41 37.79 10.23 -19.53
C HIS A 41 38.37 11.51 -18.91
N PRO A 42 39.70 11.62 -18.73
CA PRO A 42 40.29 12.83 -18.19
C PRO A 42 40.32 13.89 -19.28
N SER A 43 39.65 15.02 -19.06
CA SER A 43 39.88 16.23 -19.83
C SER A 43 40.03 17.41 -18.88
N SER A 44 41.24 17.97 -18.92
CA SER A 44 41.75 19.18 -18.25
C SER A 44 41.63 19.23 -16.73
N VAL A 45 42.78 18.96 -16.10
CA VAL A 45 43.10 19.23 -14.70
C VAL A 45 43.09 20.74 -14.45
N HIS A 46 42.21 21.21 -13.57
CA HIS A 46 42.51 22.36 -12.72
C HIS A 46 42.44 21.90 -11.26
N GLN A 47 43.58 21.98 -10.58
CA GLN A 47 43.77 21.61 -9.18
C GLN A 47 42.84 22.47 -8.28
N SER A 48 41.78 21.86 -7.76
CA SER A 48 41.11 22.34 -6.56
C SER A 48 40.87 21.17 -5.60
N SER A 49 41.61 21.16 -4.49
CA SER A 49 41.39 20.38 -3.25
C SER A 49 40.76 18.97 -3.41
N SER A 50 41.58 17.98 -3.81
CA SER A 50 41.22 16.56 -3.94
C SER A 50 40.68 15.90 -2.66
N LYS A 51 40.89 16.50 -1.48
CA LYS A 51 40.39 15.98 -0.20
C LYS A 51 38.88 16.17 0.00
N GLY A 52 38.29 17.21 -0.56
CA GLY A 52 36.86 17.53 -0.38
C GLY A 52 35.93 16.68 -1.26
N GLU A 53 36.36 16.41 -2.49
CA GLU A 53 35.60 15.61 -3.48
C GLU A 53 35.59 14.12 -3.12
N GLY A 54 36.74 13.57 -2.67
CA GLY A 54 36.82 12.19 -2.19
C GLY A 54 35.97 11.92 -0.94
N LEU A 55 35.91 12.88 -0.01
CA LEU A 55 35.07 12.78 1.19
C LEU A 55 33.57 12.82 0.84
N PHE A 56 33.17 13.66 -0.11
CA PHE A 56 31.78 13.75 -0.57
C PHE A 56 31.34 12.49 -1.32
N LEU A 57 32.20 11.95 -2.21
CA LEU A 57 31.95 10.70 -2.91
C LEU A 57 31.89 9.50 -1.96
N ASN A 58 32.75 9.44 -0.95
CA ASN A 58 32.69 8.39 0.07
C ASN A 58 31.44 8.51 0.95
N LYS A 59 30.99 9.73 1.25
CA LYS A 59 29.74 9.96 1.99
C LYS A 59 28.50 9.59 1.15
N LEU A 60 28.52 9.85 -0.16
CA LEU A 60 27.48 9.41 -1.09
C LEU A 60 27.48 7.89 -1.27
N LYS A 61 28.64 7.27 -1.47
CA LYS A 61 28.78 5.80 -1.52
C LYS A 61 28.33 5.16 -0.22
N SER A 62 28.76 5.67 0.92
CA SER A 62 28.35 5.20 2.24
C SER A 62 26.84 5.35 2.43
N LYS A 63 26.25 6.49 2.07
CA LYS A 63 24.79 6.70 2.14
C LYS A 63 24.03 5.78 1.17
N PHE A 64 24.57 5.55 -0.01
CA PHE A 64 24.00 4.67 -1.03
C PHE A 64 24.08 3.20 -0.63
N LEU A 65 25.22 2.75 -0.10
CA LEU A 65 25.39 1.43 0.52
C LEU A 65 24.43 1.25 1.70
N ARG A 66 24.28 2.27 2.57
CA ARG A 66 23.31 2.24 3.67
C ARG A 66 21.84 2.17 3.22
N VAL A 67 21.53 2.65 2.02
CA VAL A 67 20.18 2.53 1.43
C VAL A 67 19.99 1.13 0.84
N MET A 68 21.03 0.53 0.25
CA MET A 68 20.99 -0.84 -0.26
C MET A 68 20.99 -1.90 0.85
N ASP A 69 21.53 -1.57 2.02
CA ASP A 69 21.64 -2.45 3.20
C ASP A 69 20.44 -2.36 4.16
N ARG A 70 19.42 -1.56 3.82
CA ARG A 70 18.20 -1.49 4.62
C ARG A 70 17.31 -2.69 4.35
N LYS A 71 17.02 -3.44 5.41
CA LYS A 71 15.96 -4.46 5.44
C LYS A 71 14.62 -3.77 5.17
N ILE A 72 13.82 -4.33 4.28
CA ILE A 72 12.46 -3.84 4.00
C ILE A 72 11.49 -4.97 4.33
N ASN A 73 10.53 -4.73 5.20
CA ASN A 73 9.45 -5.68 5.45
C ASN A 73 8.18 -5.19 4.76
N VAL A 74 7.55 -6.05 3.97
CA VAL A 74 6.28 -5.78 3.29
C VAL A 74 5.21 -6.66 3.92
N PHE A 75 4.33 -6.04 4.70
CA PHE A 75 3.17 -6.69 5.30
C PHE A 75 2.01 -6.62 4.32
N VAL A 76 1.58 -7.79 3.85
CA VAL A 76 0.53 -7.96 2.83
C VAL A 76 -0.73 -8.45 3.53
N TRP A 77 -1.62 -7.51 3.83
CA TRP A 77 -2.86 -7.73 4.57
C TRP A 77 -4.02 -8.07 3.65
N ASP A 78 -4.81 -9.08 3.99
CA ASP A 78 -6.21 -9.12 3.57
C ASP A 78 -7.02 -8.02 4.27
N MET A 79 -8.14 -7.62 3.67
CA MET A 79 -9.03 -6.60 4.22
C MET A 79 -10.23 -7.18 4.96
N ASP A 80 -11.06 -7.96 4.27
CA ASP A 80 -12.41 -8.30 4.71
C ASP A 80 -12.38 -9.57 5.56
N GLU A 81 -12.83 -9.48 6.82
CA GLU A 81 -12.68 -10.50 7.86
C GLU A 81 -11.26 -10.64 8.43
N THR A 82 -10.35 -9.75 8.01
CA THR A 82 -8.99 -9.60 8.54
C THR A 82 -8.80 -8.24 9.22
N LEU A 83 -8.71 -7.13 8.47
CA LEU A 83 -8.56 -5.79 9.05
C LEU A 83 -9.91 -5.17 9.46
N ILE A 84 -10.97 -5.54 8.74
CA ILE A 84 -12.35 -5.08 9.00
C ILE A 84 -13.28 -6.29 9.10
N LEU A 85 -14.38 -6.15 9.82
CA LEU A 85 -15.45 -7.16 9.87
C LEU A 85 -16.66 -6.57 9.16
N LEU A 86 -17.13 -7.21 8.08
CA LEU A 86 -18.25 -6.69 7.30
C LEU A 86 -19.20 -7.80 6.86
N LYS A 87 -18.70 -8.78 6.12
CA LYS A 87 -19.49 -9.91 5.64
C LYS A 87 -20.05 -10.74 6.80
N SER A 88 -19.26 -10.95 7.85
CA SER A 88 -19.68 -11.67 9.04
C SER A 88 -20.70 -10.90 9.87
N LEU A 89 -20.68 -9.56 9.85
CA LEU A 89 -21.70 -8.72 10.43
C LEU A 89 -23.01 -8.81 9.63
N ILE A 90 -22.96 -8.61 8.31
CA ILE A 90 -24.12 -8.65 7.42
C ILE A 90 -24.87 -10.00 7.51
N THR A 91 -24.12 -11.11 7.54
CA THR A 91 -24.69 -12.46 7.62
C THR A 91 -25.02 -12.90 9.06
N GLY A 92 -24.59 -12.12 10.06
CA GLY A 92 -24.70 -12.42 11.48
C GLY A 92 -23.83 -13.59 11.95
N THR A 93 -22.91 -14.11 11.12
CA THR A 93 -22.03 -15.21 11.51
C THR A 93 -21.04 -14.79 12.59
N TYR A 94 -20.62 -13.52 12.63
CA TYR A 94 -19.75 -13.01 13.70
C TYR A 94 -20.40 -13.28 15.06
N ALA A 95 -21.60 -12.76 15.29
CA ALA A 95 -22.32 -12.89 16.55
C ALA A 95 -22.62 -14.34 16.93
N LYS A 96 -22.96 -15.19 15.95
CA LYS A 96 -23.24 -16.61 16.17
C LYS A 96 -22.04 -17.38 16.71
N ALA A 97 -20.82 -16.99 16.33
CA ALA A 97 -19.59 -17.61 16.84
C ALA A 97 -19.36 -17.36 18.34
N PHE A 98 -20.06 -16.39 18.94
CA PHE A 98 -19.95 -16.03 20.35
C PHE A 98 -20.97 -16.73 21.26
N ASN A 99 -21.60 -17.81 20.78
CA ASN A 99 -22.47 -18.70 21.56
C ASN A 99 -23.54 -17.94 22.38
N GLY A 100 -24.16 -16.94 21.77
CA GLY A 100 -25.27 -16.17 22.37
C GLY A 100 -24.86 -14.97 23.24
N SER A 101 -23.56 -14.69 23.41
CA SER A 101 -23.10 -13.51 24.16
C SER A 101 -23.16 -12.20 23.38
N LYS A 102 -23.42 -12.24 22.06
CA LYS A 102 -23.61 -11.06 21.21
C LYS A 102 -25.01 -11.04 20.59
N ASP A 103 -25.59 -9.84 20.52
CA ASP A 103 -26.87 -9.60 19.84
C ASP A 103 -26.68 -9.71 18.32
N VAL A 104 -27.24 -10.77 17.73
CA VAL A 104 -27.16 -11.05 16.29
C VAL A 104 -27.82 -9.95 15.45
N GLN A 105 -28.97 -9.43 15.88
CA GLN A 105 -29.73 -8.45 15.11
C GLN A 105 -29.00 -7.11 15.07
N LYS A 106 -28.46 -6.67 16.21
CA LYS A 106 -27.61 -5.48 16.29
C LYS A 106 -26.41 -5.57 15.34
N GLY A 107 -25.73 -6.72 15.29
CA GLY A 107 -24.59 -6.94 14.38
C GLY A 107 -24.98 -6.82 12.90
N ILE A 108 -26.11 -7.42 12.51
CA ILE A 108 -26.64 -7.35 11.15
C ILE A 108 -27.00 -5.90 10.76
N GLU A 109 -27.61 -5.14 11.67
CA GLU A 109 -27.95 -3.73 11.44
C GLU A 109 -26.72 -2.86 11.24
N ILE A 110 -25.66 -3.07 12.04
CA ILE A 110 -24.36 -2.40 11.86
C ILE A 110 -23.79 -2.75 10.48
N GLY A 111 -23.73 -4.04 10.12
CA GLY A 111 -23.20 -4.50 8.84
C GLY A 111 -23.95 -3.92 7.63
N LYS A 112 -25.29 -3.94 7.65
CA LYS A 112 -26.13 -3.34 6.60
C LYS A 112 -25.97 -1.82 6.53
N THR A 113 -25.78 -1.16 7.66
CA THR A 113 -25.52 0.28 7.66
C THR A 113 -24.21 0.58 6.96
N TRP A 114 -23.13 -0.16 7.26
CA TRP A 114 -21.86 -0.03 6.55
C TRP A 114 -21.98 -0.31 5.05
N GLU A 115 -22.63 -1.41 4.67
CA GLU A 115 -22.83 -1.76 3.25
C GLU A 115 -23.50 -0.62 2.48
N ASN A 116 -24.60 -0.09 3.02
CA ASN A 116 -25.30 1.05 2.40
C ASN A 116 -24.42 2.31 2.32
N GLN A 117 -23.60 2.60 3.34
CA GLN A 117 -22.68 3.75 3.31
C GLN A 117 -21.58 3.57 2.27
N ILE A 118 -20.97 2.38 2.20
CA ILE A 118 -19.92 2.06 1.24
C ILE A 118 -20.46 2.22 -0.17
N LEU A 119 -21.58 1.57 -0.50
CA LEU A 119 -22.20 1.64 -1.84
C LEU A 119 -22.52 3.08 -2.23
N ARG A 120 -23.19 3.83 -1.35
CA ARG A 120 -23.53 5.23 -1.60
C ARG A 120 -22.29 6.09 -1.89
N ILE A 121 -21.22 5.94 -1.11
CA ILE A 121 -20.01 6.74 -1.32
C ILE A 121 -19.33 6.35 -2.62
N CYS A 122 -19.26 5.06 -2.92
CA CYS A 122 -18.74 4.54 -4.18
C CYS A 122 -19.42 5.19 -5.38
N ASP A 123 -20.75 5.17 -5.41
CA ASP A 123 -21.55 5.65 -6.53
C ASP A 123 -21.50 7.18 -6.62
N ASP A 124 -21.85 7.88 -5.54
CA ASP A 124 -22.03 9.33 -5.54
C ASP A 124 -20.70 10.09 -5.66
N TYR A 125 -19.59 9.54 -5.17
CA TYR A 125 -18.32 10.28 -5.01
C TYR A 125 -17.10 9.61 -5.64
N PHE A 126 -17.15 8.33 -5.98
CA PHE A 126 -16.01 7.59 -6.52
C PHE A 126 -16.26 6.98 -7.90
N PHE A 127 -17.27 7.49 -8.61
CA PHE A 127 -17.60 7.12 -9.99
C PHE A 127 -17.98 5.65 -10.17
N TYR A 128 -18.26 4.91 -9.10
CA TYR A 128 -18.35 3.44 -9.17
C TYR A 128 -19.43 2.97 -10.14
N GLU A 129 -20.62 3.55 -10.12
CA GLU A 129 -21.68 3.29 -11.11
C GLU A 129 -21.17 3.37 -12.57
N GLN A 130 -20.25 4.29 -12.87
CA GLN A 130 -19.70 4.45 -14.21
C GLN A 130 -18.62 3.40 -14.53
N ILE A 131 -17.82 3.01 -13.54
CA ILE A 131 -16.58 2.22 -13.73
C ILE A 131 -16.62 0.83 -13.10
N GLU A 132 -17.77 0.35 -12.62
CA GLU A 132 -17.92 -0.94 -11.96
C GLU A 132 -17.43 -2.11 -12.84
N GLY A 133 -17.82 -2.10 -14.13
CA GLY A 133 -17.35 -3.09 -15.12
C GLY A 133 -15.89 -2.92 -15.54
N CYS A 134 -15.17 -1.95 -14.98
CA CYS A 134 -13.82 -1.52 -15.36
C CYS A 134 -12.75 -1.84 -14.32
N ASN A 135 -12.98 -2.83 -13.46
CA ASN A 135 -12.09 -3.08 -12.34
C ASN A 135 -10.62 -3.24 -12.79
N LYS A 136 -9.72 -2.76 -11.95
CA LYS A 136 -8.27 -2.89 -12.15
C LYS A 136 -7.62 -3.39 -10.87
N PRO A 137 -6.49 -4.12 -10.98
CA PRO A 137 -5.84 -4.67 -9.81
C PRO A 137 -5.25 -3.61 -8.88
N TYR A 138 -4.93 -2.42 -9.38
CA TYR A 138 -4.47 -1.28 -8.58
C TYR A 138 -4.74 0.02 -9.34
N ILE A 139 -4.76 1.15 -8.64
CA ILE A 139 -5.24 2.43 -9.17
C ILE A 139 -4.38 2.98 -10.32
N ASP A 140 -3.07 2.78 -10.27
CA ASP A 140 -2.11 3.23 -11.29
C ASP A 140 -2.04 2.29 -12.51
N ALA A 141 -2.86 1.24 -12.58
CA ALA A 141 -2.84 0.28 -13.69
C ALA A 141 -3.14 0.91 -15.06
N MET A 142 -3.79 2.08 -15.08
CA MET A 142 -4.13 2.82 -16.31
C MET A 142 -3.21 4.02 -16.56
N ARG A 143 -2.11 4.15 -15.81
CA ARG A 143 -1.23 5.34 -15.84
C ARG A 143 -0.66 5.65 -17.21
N GLU A 144 -0.44 4.65 -18.06
CA GLU A 144 0.09 4.84 -19.42
C GLU A 144 -0.87 5.59 -20.35
N TYR A 145 -2.17 5.61 -20.03
CA TYR A 145 -3.19 6.33 -20.81
C TYR A 145 -3.47 7.75 -20.27
N ASP A 146 -2.94 8.11 -19.09
CA ASP A 146 -3.12 9.44 -18.52
C ASP A 146 -2.12 10.42 -19.16
N ASP A 147 -2.63 11.40 -19.90
CA ASP A 147 -1.82 12.41 -20.58
C ASP A 147 -1.47 13.62 -19.68
N GLY A 148 -1.88 13.60 -18.41
CA GLY A 148 -1.58 14.66 -17.44
C GLY A 148 -2.41 15.93 -17.60
N LEU A 149 -3.51 15.89 -18.35
CA LEU A 149 -4.46 16.99 -18.46
C LEU A 149 -4.87 17.52 -17.07
N ASP A 150 -4.99 18.84 -16.91
CA ASP A 150 -5.59 19.41 -15.71
C ASP A 150 -7.09 19.09 -15.68
N LEU A 151 -7.53 18.40 -14.63
CA LEU A 151 -8.89 17.90 -14.49
C LEU A 151 -9.77 18.80 -13.59
N THR A 152 -9.28 19.98 -13.19
CA THR A 152 -10.01 20.88 -12.29
C THR A 152 -11.39 21.26 -12.82
N ASP A 153 -11.48 21.58 -14.12
CA ASP A 153 -12.74 21.94 -14.80
C ASP A 153 -13.24 20.83 -15.75
N TYR A 154 -12.75 19.60 -15.60
CA TYR A 154 -13.13 18.49 -16.47
C TYR A 154 -14.52 17.95 -16.12
N ASP A 155 -15.42 17.93 -17.11
CA ASP A 155 -16.80 17.47 -16.95
C ASP A 155 -16.92 15.94 -17.11
N PHE A 156 -16.75 15.22 -16.00
CA PHE A 156 -16.91 13.76 -15.96
C PHE A 156 -18.33 13.27 -16.29
N ALA A 157 -19.36 14.11 -16.14
CA ALA A 157 -20.74 13.71 -16.42
C ALA A 157 -21.03 13.68 -17.93
N ASN A 158 -20.34 14.53 -18.71
CA ASN A 158 -20.58 14.67 -20.15
C ASN A 158 -19.36 14.31 -21.01
N ASP A 159 -18.36 13.61 -20.45
CA ASP A 159 -17.17 13.22 -21.21
C ASP A 159 -17.38 12.05 -22.18
N GLY A 160 -18.58 11.45 -22.19
CA GLY A 160 -18.94 10.35 -23.07
C GLY A 160 -18.15 9.08 -22.80
N PHE A 161 -17.73 8.84 -21.55
CA PHE A 161 -17.17 7.56 -21.13
C PHE A 161 -18.21 6.44 -21.25
N VAL A 162 -17.79 5.29 -21.79
CA VAL A 162 -18.63 4.09 -21.89
C VAL A 162 -17.87 2.91 -21.29
N GLY A 163 -18.30 2.47 -20.11
CA GLY A 163 -17.63 1.41 -19.36
C GLY A 163 -17.55 0.06 -20.07
N ALA A 164 -18.39 -0.21 -21.08
CA ALA A 164 -18.36 -1.48 -21.83
C ALA A 164 -17.35 -1.50 -23.00
N ALA A 165 -16.74 -0.36 -23.37
CA ALA A 165 -15.93 -0.21 -24.58
C ALA A 165 -14.43 -0.02 -24.27
N PHE A 166 -13.81 -1.05 -23.68
CA PHE A 166 -12.41 -1.01 -23.19
C PHE A 166 -11.33 -1.01 -24.26
N ASP A 167 -11.61 -1.45 -25.48
CA ASP A 167 -10.59 -1.54 -26.53
C ASP A 167 -10.25 -0.17 -27.14
N ASP A 168 -11.02 0.87 -26.79
CA ASP A 168 -10.79 2.25 -27.24
C ASP A 168 -9.85 3.00 -26.29
N ASP A 169 -8.71 3.46 -26.82
CA ASP A 169 -7.73 4.27 -26.09
C ASP A 169 -8.33 5.57 -25.54
N ALA A 170 -9.37 6.12 -26.17
CA ALA A 170 -10.07 7.28 -25.62
C ALA A 170 -10.84 6.94 -24.33
N ASN A 171 -11.48 5.77 -24.24
CA ASN A 171 -12.11 5.32 -23.00
C ASN A 171 -11.07 4.95 -21.94
N LYS A 172 -9.96 4.32 -22.31
CA LYS A 172 -8.87 4.01 -21.37
C LYS A 172 -8.28 5.27 -20.73
N LYS A 173 -8.12 6.35 -21.50
CA LYS A 173 -7.73 7.66 -21.01
C LYS A 173 -8.73 8.25 -20.01
N LYS A 174 -10.02 8.22 -20.34
CA LYS A 174 -11.09 8.70 -19.45
C LYS A 174 -11.19 7.88 -18.16
N LEU A 175 -10.91 6.58 -18.21
CA LEU A 175 -10.77 5.74 -17.02
C LEU A 175 -9.56 6.17 -16.18
N ALA A 176 -8.42 6.43 -16.82
CA ALA A 176 -7.21 6.92 -16.15
C ALA A 176 -7.46 8.26 -15.41
N TYR A 177 -8.21 9.18 -16.02
CA TYR A 177 -8.63 10.43 -15.36
C TYR A 177 -9.45 10.19 -14.09
N ARG A 178 -10.44 9.28 -14.16
CA ARG A 178 -11.26 8.91 -12.98
C ARG A 178 -10.38 8.31 -11.88
N HIS A 179 -9.46 7.41 -12.24
CA HIS A 179 -8.50 6.85 -11.29
C HIS A 179 -7.61 7.91 -10.64
N ARG A 180 -7.10 8.89 -11.41
CA ARG A 180 -6.31 10.00 -10.87
C ARG A 180 -7.11 10.85 -9.88
N ILE A 181 -8.37 11.16 -10.18
CA ILE A 181 -9.24 11.89 -9.25
C ILE A 181 -9.55 11.07 -8.00
N ILE A 182 -9.79 9.76 -8.14
CA ILE A 182 -10.00 8.85 -7.01
C ILE A 182 -8.77 8.82 -6.09
N ALA A 183 -7.56 8.69 -6.65
CA ALA A 183 -6.31 8.74 -5.89
C ALA A 183 -6.13 10.08 -5.15
N GLN A 184 -6.49 11.21 -5.79
CA GLN A 184 -6.47 12.52 -5.16
C GLN A 184 -7.48 12.63 -4.01
N LYS A 185 -8.71 12.12 -4.20
CA LYS A 185 -9.76 12.08 -3.16
C LYS A 185 -9.31 11.25 -1.97
N TYR A 186 -8.74 10.07 -2.23
CA TYR A 186 -8.17 9.21 -1.19
C TYR A 186 -7.12 9.95 -0.37
N LYS A 187 -6.13 10.58 -1.04
CA LYS A 187 -5.05 11.32 -0.37
C LYS A 187 -5.55 12.49 0.50
N LYS A 188 -6.65 13.11 0.13
CA LYS A 188 -7.24 14.22 0.91
C LYS A 188 -8.08 13.73 2.10
N GLY A 189 -8.49 12.47 2.11
CA GLY A 189 -9.33 11.87 3.16
C GLY A 189 -10.78 12.36 3.14
N LEU A 190 -11.69 11.61 3.81
CA LEU A 190 -13.13 11.91 3.81
C LEU A 190 -13.48 13.27 4.39
N ARG A 191 -12.75 13.74 5.41
CA ARG A 191 -13.01 15.04 6.06
C ARG A 191 -12.89 16.22 5.10
N SER A 192 -12.13 16.08 4.01
CA SER A 192 -12.02 17.10 2.96
C SER A 192 -13.20 17.09 1.98
N LEU A 193 -13.93 15.97 1.90
CA LEU A 193 -14.99 15.73 0.92
C LEU A 193 -16.39 15.95 1.51
N PHE A 194 -16.54 15.78 2.83
CA PHE A 194 -17.84 15.76 3.50
C PHE A 194 -17.92 16.70 4.70
N GLY A 195 -19.11 17.23 4.96
CA GLY A 195 -19.38 18.10 6.10
C GLY A 195 -19.42 17.37 7.45
N GLU A 196 -19.27 18.12 8.54
CA GLU A 196 -19.12 17.59 9.91
C GLU A 196 -20.23 16.61 10.33
N LYS A 197 -21.48 16.83 9.91
CA LYS A 197 -22.61 15.95 10.24
C LYS A 197 -22.42 14.53 9.69
N MET A 198 -21.94 14.42 8.45
CA MET A 198 -21.71 13.12 7.80
C MET A 198 -20.52 12.41 8.44
N ILE A 199 -19.43 13.15 8.66
CA ILE A 199 -18.25 12.65 9.36
C ILE A 199 -18.60 12.12 10.75
N LYS A 200 -19.39 12.88 11.53
CA LYS A 200 -19.85 12.44 12.84
C LYS A 200 -20.67 11.15 12.77
N SER A 201 -21.58 11.02 11.81
CA SER A 201 -22.36 9.79 11.64
C SER A 201 -21.49 8.57 11.35
N TRP A 202 -20.38 8.72 10.62
CA TRP A 202 -19.43 7.64 10.38
C TRP A 202 -18.54 7.36 11.60
N ASP A 203 -18.15 8.42 12.33
CA ASP A 203 -17.42 8.27 13.59
C ASP A 203 -18.28 7.49 14.61
N ASP A 204 -19.56 7.85 14.77
CA ASP A 204 -20.52 7.15 15.64
C ASP A 204 -20.72 5.67 15.21
N LEU A 205 -20.80 5.41 13.89
CA LEU A 205 -20.93 4.04 13.36
C LEU A 205 -19.65 3.22 13.58
N TYR A 206 -18.46 3.82 13.39
CA TYR A 206 -17.18 3.19 13.68
C TYR A 206 -17.08 2.81 15.16
N GLU A 207 -17.40 3.73 16.07
CA GLU A 207 -17.38 3.47 17.51
C GLU A 207 -18.37 2.37 17.90
N ALA A 208 -19.61 2.42 17.42
CA ALA A 208 -20.60 1.39 17.68
C ALA A 208 -20.18 0.00 17.15
N THR A 209 -19.48 -0.03 16.00
CA THR A 209 -18.93 -1.26 15.42
C THR A 209 -17.79 -1.78 16.28
N ASP A 210 -16.83 -0.93 16.62
CA ASP A 210 -15.64 -1.31 17.38
C ASP A 210 -16.00 -1.76 18.81
N ASP A 211 -16.98 -1.15 19.45
CA ASP A 211 -17.55 -1.61 20.73
C ASP A 211 -18.22 -2.98 20.59
N TYR A 212 -18.97 -3.21 19.50
CA TYR A 212 -19.65 -4.46 19.26
C TYR A 212 -18.68 -5.61 18.95
N THR A 213 -17.55 -5.32 18.28
CA THR A 213 -16.55 -6.28 17.82
C THR A 213 -15.35 -6.43 18.76
N ASP A 214 -15.50 -6.08 20.04
CA ASP A 214 -14.45 -6.24 21.06
C ASP A 214 -13.15 -5.53 20.68
N LYS A 215 -13.27 -4.31 20.13
CA LYS A 215 -12.17 -3.45 19.69
C LYS A 215 -11.40 -3.94 18.47
N TRP A 216 -12.03 -4.75 17.61
CA TRP A 216 -11.38 -5.27 16.40
C TRP A 216 -10.77 -4.19 15.53
N LEU A 217 -11.54 -3.14 15.18
CA LEU A 217 -11.13 -2.14 14.20
C LEU A 217 -9.98 -1.28 14.74
N SER A 218 -10.10 -0.82 16.00
CA SER A 218 -9.06 -0.02 16.63
C SER A 218 -7.78 -0.81 16.86
N SER A 219 -7.89 -2.09 17.20
CA SER A 219 -6.74 -2.98 17.40
C SER A 219 -6.05 -3.36 16.09
N ALA A 220 -6.81 -3.69 15.05
CA ALA A 220 -6.28 -3.92 13.71
C ALA A 220 -5.50 -2.71 13.21
N ARG A 221 -6.10 -1.52 13.33
CA ARG A 221 -5.46 -0.26 12.98
C ARG A 221 -4.19 0.00 13.79
N ALA A 222 -4.19 -0.28 15.09
CA ALA A 222 -3.02 -0.13 15.94
C ALA A 222 -1.89 -1.06 15.50
N CYS A 223 -2.19 -2.31 15.13
CA CYS A 223 -1.21 -3.27 14.63
C CYS A 223 -0.60 -2.83 13.29
N VAL A 224 -1.43 -2.37 12.33
CA VAL A 224 -0.95 -1.79 11.06
C VAL A 224 -0.07 -0.57 11.30
N ALA A 225 -0.43 0.29 12.25
CA ALA A 225 0.36 1.47 12.61
C ALA A 225 1.70 1.11 13.26
N GLN A 226 1.75 0.06 14.10
CA GLN A 226 3.00 -0.47 14.65
C GLN A 226 3.90 -1.00 13.52
N CYS A 227 3.32 -1.74 12.57
CA CYS A 227 4.04 -2.21 11.38
C CYS A 227 4.66 -1.02 10.64
N ALA A 228 3.89 0.03 10.32
CA ALA A 228 4.42 1.21 9.62
C ALA A 228 5.53 1.95 10.38
N ARG A 229 5.50 1.97 11.72
CA ARG A 229 6.50 2.66 12.54
C ARG A 229 7.77 1.83 12.74
N GLY A 230 7.66 0.51 12.81
CA GLY A 230 8.74 -0.39 13.23
C GLY A 230 9.07 -0.25 14.73
N ASN A 231 10.11 -0.95 15.20
CA ASN A 231 10.62 -0.88 16.57
C ASN A 231 11.42 0.40 16.85
N LYS A 232 10.81 1.57 16.65
CA LYS A 232 11.44 2.88 16.90
C LYS A 232 11.62 3.23 18.38
N ASP A 233 11.03 2.46 19.29
CA ASP A 233 11.14 2.66 20.74
C ASP A 233 12.37 1.96 21.36
N SER A 234 13.13 1.19 20.58
CA SER A 234 14.39 0.59 21.04
C SER A 234 15.52 1.61 21.00
N THR A 235 16.01 2.02 22.16
CA THR A 235 17.10 3.01 22.39
C THR A 235 18.49 2.58 21.87
N ALA A 236 18.58 1.57 21.01
CA ALA A 236 19.83 1.06 20.45
C ALA A 236 20.21 1.86 19.18
N PRO A 237 21.28 2.66 19.16
CA PRO A 237 21.58 3.60 18.05
C PRO A 237 22.10 2.93 16.76
N ASN A 238 22.18 1.60 16.72
CA ASN A 238 23.01 0.87 15.76
C ASN A 238 22.33 -0.28 15.00
N SER A 239 21.04 -0.59 15.24
CA SER A 239 20.35 -1.55 14.36
C SER A 239 19.99 -0.86 13.04
N SER A 240 20.29 -1.52 11.92
CA SER A 240 19.84 -1.12 10.59
C SER A 240 18.31 -1.02 10.58
N GLU A 241 17.78 0.19 10.70
CA GLU A 241 16.35 0.47 10.79
C GLU A 241 15.62 -0.11 9.58
N ALA A 242 14.83 -1.16 9.81
CA ALA A 242 14.04 -1.80 8.76
C ALA A 242 12.90 -0.86 8.32
N GLU A 243 12.77 -0.66 7.01
CA GLU A 243 11.64 0.07 6.45
C GLU A 243 10.44 -0.89 6.33
N ASN A 244 9.31 -0.52 6.92
CA ASN A 244 8.13 -1.37 6.92
C ASN A 244 7.04 -0.74 6.04
N ILE A 245 6.49 -1.55 5.14
CA ILE A 245 5.49 -1.14 4.16
C ILE A 245 4.24 -2.00 4.36
N ASN A 246 3.08 -1.36 4.54
CA ASN A 246 1.79 -2.04 4.55
C ASN A 246 1.16 -2.00 3.16
N VAL A 247 0.65 -3.14 2.73
CA VAL A 247 -0.05 -3.36 1.46
C VAL A 247 -1.35 -4.12 1.74
N ILE A 248 -2.44 -3.74 1.09
CA ILE A 248 -3.70 -4.50 1.12
C ILE A 248 -3.84 -5.29 -0.18
N VAL A 249 -4.27 -6.55 -0.07
CA VAL A 249 -4.75 -7.35 -1.18
C VAL A 249 -6.08 -7.97 -0.79
N THR A 250 -7.16 -7.50 -1.41
CA THR A 250 -8.54 -7.93 -1.10
C THR A 250 -9.22 -8.54 -2.31
N SER A 251 -10.06 -9.54 -2.07
CA SER A 251 -10.91 -10.14 -3.11
C SER A 251 -12.02 -9.21 -3.57
N GLY A 252 -12.29 -8.09 -2.90
CA GLY A 252 -13.25 -7.06 -3.37
C GLY A 252 -12.75 -6.25 -4.57
N SER A 253 -13.67 -5.55 -5.27
CA SER A 253 -13.30 -4.61 -6.34
C SER A 253 -12.52 -3.40 -5.77
N LEU A 254 -11.70 -2.78 -6.62
CA LEU A 254 -10.71 -1.78 -6.20
C LEU A 254 -11.33 -0.54 -5.57
N ILE A 255 -12.36 0.02 -6.19
CA ILE A 255 -12.93 1.31 -5.78
C ILE A 255 -13.64 1.20 -4.42
N PRO A 256 -14.52 0.20 -4.18
CA PRO A 256 -15.04 -0.05 -2.84
C PRO A 256 -13.97 -0.33 -1.80
N SER A 257 -12.88 -1.00 -2.16
CA SER A 257 -11.76 -1.25 -1.25
C SER A 257 -11.03 0.03 -0.83
N LEU A 258 -10.84 0.98 -1.75
CA LEU A 258 -10.31 2.30 -1.43
C LEU A 258 -11.27 3.10 -0.53
N VAL A 259 -12.58 3.05 -0.80
CA VAL A 259 -13.61 3.68 0.05
C VAL A 259 -13.66 3.05 1.45
N LYS A 260 -13.53 1.72 1.55
CA LYS A 260 -13.41 1.03 2.83
C LYS A 260 -12.18 1.52 3.61
N CYS A 261 -11.01 1.65 2.98
CA CYS A 261 -9.82 2.19 3.67
C CYS A 261 -10.11 3.55 4.31
N LEU A 262 -10.79 4.43 3.58
CA LEU A 262 -11.19 5.76 4.05
C LEU A 262 -12.18 5.70 5.23
N LEU A 263 -13.22 4.88 5.14
CA LEU A 263 -14.25 4.75 6.18
C LEU A 263 -13.73 4.08 7.45
N PHE A 264 -12.84 3.10 7.29
CA PHE A 264 -12.24 2.34 8.39
C PHE A 264 -10.91 2.93 8.87
N ARG A 265 -10.57 4.16 8.45
CA ARG A 265 -9.44 4.96 8.93
C ARG A 265 -8.07 4.29 8.71
N LEU A 266 -7.89 3.70 7.54
CA LEU A 266 -6.64 3.06 7.08
C LEU A 266 -5.84 3.95 6.11
N ASP A 267 -6.43 5.03 5.61
CA ASP A 267 -5.88 5.90 4.56
C ASP A 267 -4.62 6.68 4.98
N ASP A 268 -4.42 6.91 6.27
CA ASP A 268 -3.20 7.53 6.80
C ASP A 268 -2.05 6.52 7.03
N LEU A 269 -2.35 5.23 6.98
CA LEU A 269 -1.40 4.13 7.21
C LEU A 269 -1.03 3.37 5.94
N ILE A 270 -1.92 3.39 4.94
CA ILE A 270 -1.80 2.64 3.70
C ILE A 270 -2.09 3.60 2.56
N SER A 271 -1.11 3.81 1.68
CA SER A 271 -1.28 4.69 0.53
C SER A 271 -2.17 4.03 -0.53
N TYR A 272 -2.85 4.84 -1.34
CA TYR A 272 -3.77 4.35 -2.38
C TYR A 272 -3.09 3.40 -3.38
N ASP A 273 -1.80 3.57 -3.63
CA ASP A 273 -1.01 2.75 -4.53
C ASP A 273 -0.60 1.42 -3.89
N ASN A 274 -0.78 1.26 -2.58
CA ASN A 274 -0.56 0.01 -1.85
C ASN A 274 -1.87 -0.78 -1.61
N VAL A 275 -2.96 -0.46 -2.32
CA VAL A 275 -4.21 -1.21 -2.27
C VAL A 275 -4.40 -1.97 -3.58
N TYR A 276 -4.52 -3.29 -3.48
CA TYR A 276 -4.69 -4.18 -4.63
C TYR A 276 -6.02 -4.94 -4.55
N SER A 277 -6.71 -5.01 -5.69
CA SER A 277 -7.91 -5.82 -5.88
C SER A 277 -7.54 -7.12 -6.60
N SER A 278 -7.81 -8.26 -5.97
CA SER A 278 -7.68 -9.57 -6.59
C SER A 278 -8.93 -10.05 -7.32
N TRP A 279 -10.01 -9.26 -7.35
CA TRP A 279 -11.32 -9.64 -7.90
C TRP A 279 -11.24 -10.31 -9.28
N GLU A 280 -10.41 -9.80 -10.19
CA GLU A 280 -10.28 -10.38 -11.55
C GLU A 280 -9.05 -11.28 -11.71
N VAL A 281 -7.98 -11.02 -10.97
CA VAL A 281 -6.65 -11.60 -11.24
C VAL A 281 -6.21 -12.65 -10.21
N GLY A 282 -6.88 -12.74 -9.06
CA GLY A 282 -6.53 -13.63 -7.95
C GLY A 282 -5.39 -13.10 -7.07
N LYS A 283 -5.35 -13.58 -5.80
CA LYS A 283 -4.38 -13.16 -4.77
C LYS A 283 -2.93 -13.42 -5.20
N TYR A 284 -2.65 -14.60 -5.77
CA TYR A 284 -1.32 -14.98 -6.25
C TYR A 284 -0.76 -13.98 -7.29
N LYS A 285 -1.61 -13.50 -8.22
CA LYS A 285 -1.17 -12.53 -9.21
C LYS A 285 -0.89 -11.16 -8.59
N CYS A 286 -1.71 -10.70 -7.66
CA CYS A 286 -1.44 -9.48 -6.89
C CYS A 286 -0.11 -9.60 -6.11
N PHE A 287 0.13 -10.72 -5.44
CA PHE A 287 1.37 -10.98 -4.72
C PHE A 287 2.58 -10.94 -5.67
N SER A 288 2.44 -11.49 -6.88
CA SER A 288 3.49 -11.44 -7.91
C SER A 288 3.82 -10.00 -8.31
N LEU A 289 2.79 -9.16 -8.51
CA LEU A 289 2.96 -7.74 -8.86
C LEU A 289 3.63 -6.95 -7.72
N ILE A 290 3.24 -7.25 -6.47
CA ILE A 290 3.83 -6.64 -5.27
C ILE A 290 5.31 -7.03 -5.15
N LYS A 291 5.64 -8.32 -5.35
CA LYS A 291 7.02 -8.83 -5.36
C LYS A 291 7.87 -8.14 -6.42
N GLU A 292 7.33 -7.97 -7.63
CA GLU A 292 8.00 -7.27 -8.72
C GLU A 292 8.24 -5.79 -8.39
N ARG A 293 7.26 -5.12 -7.78
CA ARG A 293 7.34 -3.71 -7.40
C ARG A 293 8.39 -3.45 -6.31
N PHE A 294 8.42 -4.25 -5.26
CA PHE A 294 9.34 -4.08 -4.13
C PHE A 294 10.60 -4.95 -4.24
N ASN A 295 10.95 -5.42 -5.45
CA ASN A 295 12.02 -6.39 -5.65
C ASN A 295 13.38 -5.90 -5.11
N GLY A 296 14.05 -6.75 -4.31
CA GLY A 296 15.40 -6.50 -3.80
C GLY A 296 15.87 -7.64 -2.88
N PRO A 297 17.20 -7.81 -2.69
CA PRO A 297 17.75 -8.92 -1.91
C PRO A 297 17.40 -8.85 -0.41
N ASN A 298 17.09 -7.65 0.10
CA ASN A 298 16.81 -7.39 1.52
C ASN A 298 15.32 -7.16 1.80
N VAL A 299 14.43 -7.59 0.90
CA VAL A 299 12.98 -7.44 1.05
C VAL A 299 12.34 -8.74 1.52
N GLN A 300 11.67 -8.66 2.66
CA GLN A 300 10.96 -9.77 3.29
C GLN A 300 9.47 -9.48 3.23
N PHE A 301 8.66 -10.50 2.94
CA PHE A 301 7.22 -10.37 2.81
C PHE A 301 6.54 -11.16 3.92
N CYS A 302 5.39 -10.69 4.40
CA CYS A 302 4.55 -11.46 5.32
C CYS A 302 3.10 -11.29 4.89
N ALA A 303 2.43 -12.39 4.59
CA ALA A 303 1.01 -12.39 4.27
C ALA A 303 0.19 -12.58 5.55
N ILE A 304 -0.88 -11.80 5.71
CA ILE A 304 -1.76 -11.85 6.87
C ILE A 304 -3.20 -11.87 6.38
N GLY A 305 -3.99 -12.86 6.78
CA GLY A 305 -5.39 -12.94 6.37
C GLY A 305 -6.16 -14.10 7.02
N ASP A 306 -7.47 -14.14 6.83
CA ASP A 306 -8.35 -15.19 7.35
C ASP A 306 -8.63 -16.30 6.33
N GLY A 307 -8.46 -16.01 5.05
CA GLY A 307 -8.87 -16.84 3.94
C GLY A 307 -7.78 -17.80 3.43
N TRP A 308 -8.25 -18.82 2.73
CA TRP A 308 -7.38 -19.81 2.08
C TRP A 308 -6.68 -19.24 0.83
N GLU A 309 -7.25 -18.24 0.15
CA GLU A 309 -6.69 -17.67 -1.09
C GLU A 309 -5.34 -16.98 -0.85
N GLU A 310 -5.21 -16.16 0.20
CA GLU A 310 -3.92 -15.57 0.59
C GLU A 310 -2.96 -16.59 1.20
N CYS A 311 -3.45 -17.62 1.89
CA CYS A 311 -2.63 -18.72 2.40
C CYS A 311 -1.95 -19.47 1.24
N GLU A 312 -2.73 -19.89 0.24
CA GLU A 312 -2.22 -20.55 -0.96
C GLU A 312 -1.27 -19.64 -1.75
N ALA A 313 -1.61 -18.35 -1.90
CA ALA A 313 -0.73 -17.39 -2.56
C ALA A 313 0.60 -17.21 -1.81
N ALA A 314 0.58 -17.15 -0.48
CA ALA A 314 1.78 -17.04 0.35
C ALA A 314 2.66 -18.29 0.25
N GLU A 315 2.06 -19.48 0.28
CA GLU A 315 2.78 -20.75 0.10
C GLU A 315 3.51 -20.80 -1.26
N ASN A 316 2.82 -20.47 -2.35
CA ASN A 316 3.41 -20.40 -3.69
C ASN A 316 4.53 -19.34 -3.79
N MET A 317 4.45 -18.28 -2.98
CA MET A 317 5.47 -17.23 -2.92
C MET A 317 6.63 -17.54 -1.98
N GLN A 318 6.51 -18.61 -1.16
CA GLN A 318 7.38 -18.91 -0.03
C GLN A 318 7.44 -17.77 0.98
N TRP A 319 6.28 -17.16 1.26
CA TRP A 319 6.13 -16.10 2.25
C TRP A 319 5.54 -16.68 3.54
N PRO A 320 5.98 -16.22 4.73
CA PRO A 320 5.26 -16.51 5.96
C PRO A 320 3.79 -16.07 5.84
N PHE A 321 2.89 -16.92 6.32
CA PHE A 321 1.47 -16.62 6.42
C PHE A 321 1.04 -16.62 7.88
N VAL A 322 0.38 -15.54 8.29
CA VAL A 322 -0.19 -15.37 9.62
C VAL A 322 -1.71 -15.42 9.50
N GLN A 323 -2.29 -16.54 9.92
CA GLN A 323 -3.74 -16.73 9.86
C GLN A 323 -4.45 -15.91 10.95
N ILE A 324 -5.45 -15.15 10.55
CA ILE A 324 -6.41 -14.48 11.43
C ILE A 324 -7.72 -15.28 11.48
N ASP A 325 -8.37 -15.34 12.63
CA ASP A 325 -9.73 -15.88 12.75
C ASP A 325 -10.61 -14.97 13.63
N PRO A 326 -11.70 -14.40 13.08
CA PRO A 326 -12.68 -13.63 13.83
C PRO A 326 -13.50 -14.41 14.87
N ALA A 327 -13.39 -15.74 14.94
CA ALA A 327 -14.05 -16.57 15.94
C ALA A 327 -13.31 -16.57 17.28
N PRO A 328 -14.01 -16.61 18.43
CA PRO A 328 -13.38 -16.48 19.75
C PRO A 328 -12.69 -17.76 20.27
N VAL A 329 -12.85 -18.90 19.60
CA VAL A 329 -12.34 -20.21 20.05
C VAL A 329 -11.40 -20.84 19.01
N SER A 330 -10.71 -20.02 18.23
CA SER A 330 -9.76 -20.49 17.23
C SER A 330 -8.38 -20.75 17.85
N THR A 331 -7.55 -21.52 17.15
CA THR A 331 -6.11 -21.65 17.46
C THR A 331 -5.26 -20.63 16.70
N SER A 332 -5.92 -19.80 15.88
CA SER A 332 -5.30 -18.79 15.01
C SER A 332 -5.27 -17.43 15.71
N HIS A 333 -4.58 -16.45 15.12
CA HIS A 333 -4.46 -15.12 15.71
C HIS A 333 -5.77 -14.35 15.61
N ARG A 334 -5.96 -13.42 16.55
CA ARG A 334 -7.13 -12.53 16.60
C ARG A 334 -6.68 -11.14 17.05
N PHE A 335 -7.41 -10.10 16.67
CA PHE A 335 -7.32 -8.83 17.40
C PHE A 335 -8.10 -8.91 18.72
N PRO A 336 -7.56 -8.35 19.83
CA PRO A 336 -6.40 -7.45 19.93
C PRO A 336 -5.01 -8.12 20.11
N GLU A 337 -4.92 -9.45 20.10
CA GLU A 337 -3.72 -10.19 20.51
C GLU A 337 -2.57 -10.10 19.49
N LEU A 338 -2.90 -10.04 18.20
CA LEU A 338 -1.91 -9.92 17.12
C LEU A 338 -1.17 -8.57 17.16
N ASN A 339 0.16 -8.62 17.22
CA ASN A 339 1.03 -7.45 17.32
C ASN A 339 2.31 -7.61 16.46
N LEU A 340 3.14 -6.56 16.39
CA LEU A 340 4.35 -6.55 15.56
C LEU A 340 5.39 -7.61 15.98
N GLU A 341 5.49 -7.94 17.26
CA GLU A 341 6.43 -8.96 17.75
C GLU A 341 6.07 -10.34 17.19
N THR A 342 4.78 -10.70 17.25
CA THR A 342 4.27 -11.92 16.63
C THR A 342 4.59 -11.97 15.14
N LEU A 343 4.29 -10.88 14.40
CA LEU A 343 4.59 -10.83 12.96
C LEU A 343 6.10 -10.95 12.68
N GLY A 344 6.94 -10.30 13.49
CA GLY A 344 8.39 -10.38 13.42
C GLY A 344 8.90 -11.81 13.64
N HIS A 345 8.27 -12.58 14.53
CA HIS A 345 8.61 -13.99 14.73
C HIS A 345 8.37 -14.82 13.47
N TYR A 346 7.20 -14.69 12.83
CA TYR A 346 6.91 -15.40 11.58
C TYR A 346 7.88 -15.05 10.46
N ILE A 347 8.24 -13.77 10.33
CA ILE A 347 9.26 -13.32 9.38
C ILE A 347 10.61 -13.99 9.69
N SER A 348 11.05 -13.99 10.95
CA SER A 348 12.33 -14.58 11.36
C SER A 348 12.41 -16.09 11.13
N VAL A 349 11.28 -16.82 11.25
CA VAL A 349 11.25 -18.27 11.04
C VAL A 349 11.50 -18.63 9.58
N ILE A 350 10.96 -17.85 8.63
CA ILE A 350 11.10 -18.15 7.20
C ILE A 350 12.38 -17.55 6.59
N TYR A 351 12.75 -16.34 7.00
CA TYR A 351 13.89 -15.63 6.39
C TYR A 351 15.17 -15.69 7.22
N GLY A 352 15.14 -16.31 8.41
CA GLY A 352 16.20 -16.23 9.41
C GLY A 352 16.04 -14.99 10.30
N GLY A 353 16.33 -15.15 11.59
CA GLY A 353 16.57 -14.01 12.46
C GLY A 353 17.86 -13.31 12.05
N ASP A 354 18.07 -12.08 12.51
CA ASP A 354 19.43 -11.55 12.60
C ASP A 354 20.12 -12.40 13.69
N SER A 355 20.50 -13.63 13.36
CA SER A 355 21.44 -14.39 14.18
C SER A 355 22.73 -13.60 14.08
N ASP A 356 23.11 -12.99 15.18
CA ASP A 356 24.47 -12.53 15.38
C ASP A 356 25.42 -13.58 14.78
N ASP A 357 26.29 -13.13 13.87
CA ASP A 357 27.52 -13.84 13.50
C ASP A 357 28.43 -13.88 14.76
N GLU A 358 27.94 -14.44 15.86
CA GLU A 358 28.73 -14.93 16.98
C GLU A 358 28.75 -16.45 16.84
N ASP A 359 29.82 -16.93 16.21
CA ASP A 359 30.49 -18.23 16.39
C ASP A 359 30.82 -18.91 15.05
N GLU A 360 32.03 -18.61 14.51
CA GLU A 360 33.16 -19.57 14.43
C GLU A 360 34.46 -18.91 13.97
#